data_AF-A0A3B1D616-F1
#
_entry.id   AF-A0A3B1D616-F1
#
_cell.length_a   1.000
_cell.length_b   1.000
_cell.length_c   1.000
_cell.angle_alpha   90.00
_cell.angle_beta   90.00
_cell.angle_gamma   90.00
#
_symmetry.space_group_name_H-M   'P 1'
#
loop_
_entity.id
_entity.type
_entity.pdbx_description
1 polymer ?
#
loop_
_entity_poly.entity_id
_entity_poly.type
_entity_poly.pdbx_seq_one_letter_code
_entity_poly.pdbx_strand_id
1 'polypeptide(L)'
;NGFIGRLFYDLTGWSIMFTWYAAVLASFVVALPLMIKTARAAMESVDKNLVNASYSLGHSELETVFKVILPLSRKGIIAGVVLSFARALGEFGATLMIAGNIPGRTDTMPLAIYTLANSGEWSTANFMVLFLTLISGFFLYITSRVGVRAV
;
A
#
# COMPACT_ATOMS: atom_id res chain seq x y z
N ASN A 1 24.89 -5.46 1.93
CA ASN A 1 26.16 -5.17 2.66
C ASN A 1 26.66 -3.75 2.36
N GLY A 2 25.95 -2.72 2.84
CA GLY A 2 26.43 -1.32 2.76
C GLY A 2 27.20 -0.92 4.02
N PHE A 3 28.05 0.11 3.95
CA PHE A 3 28.87 0.60 5.08
C PHE A 3 28.03 0.89 6.34
N ILE A 4 26.89 1.56 6.16
CA ILE A 4 25.95 1.88 7.25
C ILE A 4 25.31 0.61 7.83
N GLY A 5 24.87 -0.32 6.96
CA GLY A 5 24.23 -1.56 7.40
C GLY A 5 25.19 -2.49 8.15
N ARG A 6 26.47 -2.50 7.78
CA ARG A 6 27.50 -3.28 8.46
C ARG A 6 27.80 -2.73 9.86
N LEU A 7 28.01 -1.41 9.97
CA LEU A 7 28.21 -0.75 11.26
C LEU A 7 27.03 -0.97 12.22
N PHE A 8 25.80 -0.90 11.70
CA PHE A 8 24.60 -1.13 12.51
C PHE A 8 24.49 -2.58 12.97
N TYR A 9 24.79 -3.54 12.09
CA TYR A 9 24.79 -4.96 12.42
C TYR A 9 25.88 -5.31 13.44
N ASP A 10 27.08 -4.76 13.30
CA ASP A 10 28.20 -5.02 14.23
C ASP A 10 27.90 -4.47 15.64
N LEU A 11 27.07 -3.43 15.76
CA LEU A 11 26.66 -2.83 17.04
C LEU A 11 25.43 -3.48 17.68
N THR A 12 24.47 -3.96 16.87
CA THR A 12 23.14 -4.39 17.36
C THR A 12 22.80 -5.86 17.09
N GLY A 13 23.54 -6.51 16.18
CA GLY A 13 23.22 -7.85 15.66
C GLY A 13 21.92 -7.91 14.83
N TRP A 14 21.25 -6.78 14.59
CA TRP A 14 19.94 -6.74 13.94
C TRP A 14 20.06 -6.43 12.45
N SER A 15 19.29 -7.15 11.63
CA SER A 15 19.22 -6.96 10.19
C SER A 15 17.78 -6.92 9.72
N ILE A 16 17.49 -6.01 8.79
CA ILE A 16 16.18 -5.90 8.15
C ILE A 16 16.01 -7.01 7.10
N MET A 17 17.09 -7.45 6.46
CA MET A 17 17.06 -8.51 5.45
C MET A 17 16.52 -9.81 6.04
N PHE A 18 15.75 -10.56 5.25
CA PHE A 18 15.17 -11.84 5.65
C PHE A 18 14.22 -11.78 6.86
N THR A 19 13.59 -10.62 7.09
CA THR A 19 12.57 -10.42 8.13
C THR A 19 11.23 -10.04 7.51
N TRP A 20 10.14 -10.21 8.26
CA TRP A 20 8.82 -9.74 7.83
C TRP A 20 8.78 -8.20 7.72
N TYR A 21 9.65 -7.48 8.45
CA TYR A 21 9.80 -6.02 8.31
C TYR A 21 10.28 -5.64 6.91
N ALA A 22 11.21 -6.40 6.32
CA ALA A 22 11.61 -6.19 4.93
C ALA A 22 10.45 -6.40 3.96
N ALA A 23 9.57 -7.38 4.21
CA ALA A 23 8.39 -7.61 3.38
C ALA A 23 7.42 -6.42 3.46
N VAL A 24 7.17 -5.90 4.66
CA VAL A 24 6.33 -4.71 4.85
C VAL A 24 6.90 -3.49 4.15
N LEU A 25 8.21 -3.25 4.28
CA LEU A 25 8.88 -2.13 3.60
C LEU A 25 8.84 -2.26 2.08
N ALA A 26 9.08 -3.47 1.56
CA ALA A 26 8.99 -3.75 0.13
C ALA A 26 7.58 -3.44 -0.40
N SER A 27 6.55 -3.99 0.23
CA SER A 27 5.15 -3.73 -0.11
C SER A 27 4.77 -2.24 0.01
N PHE A 28 5.24 -1.56 1.05
CA PHE A 28 5.00 -0.13 1.26
C PHE A 28 5.58 0.71 0.14
N VAL A 29 6.86 0.54 -0.18
CA VAL A 29 7.55 1.33 -1.22
C VAL A 29 6.88 1.14 -2.58
N VAL A 30 6.45 -0.09 -2.89
CA VAL A 30 5.80 -0.40 -4.16
C VAL A 30 4.37 0.18 -4.24
N ALA A 31 3.63 0.21 -3.13
CA ALA A 31 2.27 0.72 -3.09
C ALA A 31 2.18 2.26 -2.91
N LEU A 32 3.24 2.89 -2.39
CA LEU A 32 3.27 4.31 -2.04
C LEU A 32 2.96 5.26 -3.21
N PRO A 33 3.51 5.08 -4.44
CA PRO A 33 3.21 5.97 -5.56
C PRO A 33 1.73 6.00 -5.92
N LEU A 34 1.04 4.84 -5.81
CA LEU A 34 -0.39 4.73 -6.06
C LEU A 34 -1.19 5.49 -4.98
N MET A 35 -0.83 5.32 -3.71
CA MET A 35 -1.45 6.06 -2.60
C MET A 35 -1.32 7.57 -2.80
N ILE A 36 -0.11 8.07 -3.08
CA ILE A 36 0.15 9.50 -3.28
C ILE A 36 -0.65 10.03 -4.45
N LYS A 37 -0.64 9.34 -5.60
CA LYS A 37 -1.38 9.77 -6.79
C LYS A 37 -2.87 9.90 -6.52
N THR A 38 -3.48 8.92 -5.86
CA THR A 38 -4.91 8.92 -5.58
C THR A 38 -5.28 9.96 -4.52
N ALA A 39 -4.50 10.06 -3.43
CA ALA A 39 -4.75 11.06 -2.38
C ALA A 39 -4.61 12.49 -2.92
N ARG A 40 -3.60 12.75 -3.76
CA ARG A 40 -3.40 14.04 -4.41
C ARG A 40 -4.60 14.41 -5.30
N ALA A 41 -5.04 13.50 -6.16
CA ALA A 41 -6.21 13.74 -7.02
C ALA A 41 -7.47 14.08 -6.20
N ALA A 42 -7.66 13.42 -5.05
CA ALA A 42 -8.78 13.69 -4.14
C ALA A 42 -8.70 15.06 -3.44
N MET A 43 -7.49 15.53 -3.13
CA MET A 43 -7.29 16.86 -2.56
C MET A 43 -7.45 17.94 -3.63
N GLU A 44 -6.97 17.70 -4.85
CA GLU A 44 -7.10 18.62 -5.99
C GLU A 44 -8.56 18.79 -6.46
N SER A 45 -9.44 17.82 -6.18
CA SER A 45 -10.87 17.92 -6.49
C SER A 45 -11.67 18.77 -5.51
N VAL A 46 -11.07 19.26 -4.41
CA VAL A 46 -11.76 20.14 -3.45
C VAL A 46 -12.01 21.51 -4.09
N ASP A 47 -13.24 22.02 -3.96
CA ASP A 47 -13.61 23.34 -4.50
C ASP A 47 -12.72 24.45 -3.89
N LYS A 48 -12.03 25.19 -4.77
CA LYS A 48 -11.16 26.31 -4.40
C LYS A 48 -11.93 27.42 -3.69
N ASN A 49 -13.23 27.58 -3.93
CA ASN A 49 -14.06 28.57 -3.24
C ASN A 49 -14.15 28.28 -1.74
N LEU A 50 -14.25 27.00 -1.35
CA LEU A 50 -14.27 26.60 0.07
C LEU A 50 -12.92 26.88 0.75
N VAL A 51 -11.82 26.68 0.02
CA VAL A 51 -10.46 27.01 0.48
C VAL A 51 -10.30 28.53 0.65
N ASN A 52 -10.72 29.32 -0.33
CA ASN A 52 -10.65 30.79 -0.27
C ASN A 52 -11.56 31.37 0.83
N ALA A 53 -12.72 30.76 1.06
CA ALA A 53 -13.61 31.15 2.16
C ALA A 53 -12.95 30.90 3.52
N SER A 54 -12.22 29.79 3.69
CA SER A 54 -11.44 29.51 4.90
C SER A 54 -10.41 30.60 5.20
N TYR A 55 -9.66 31.03 4.17
CA TYR A 55 -8.70 32.13 4.30
C TYR A 55 -9.39 33.47 4.61
N SER A 56 -10.55 33.73 4.01
CA SER A 56 -11.33 34.95 4.26
C SER A 56 -11.85 35.01 5.71
N LEU A 57 -12.06 33.86 6.35
CA LEU A 57 -12.41 33.74 7.77
C LEU A 57 -11.21 33.83 8.71
N GLY A 58 -10.00 34.09 8.19
CA GLY A 58 -8.78 34.27 8.96
C GLY A 58 -8.07 32.97 9.35
N HIS A 59 -8.44 31.82 8.77
CA HIS A 59 -7.74 30.57 9.04
C HIS A 59 -6.36 30.52 8.36
N SER A 60 -5.40 29.94 9.08
CA SER A 60 -4.07 29.63 8.53
C SER A 60 -4.11 28.49 7.51
N GLU A 61 -3.01 28.29 6.77
CA GLU A 61 -2.87 27.19 5.81
C GLU A 61 -3.06 25.82 6.48
N LEU A 62 -2.42 25.59 7.63
CA LEU A 62 -2.56 24.33 8.37
C LEU A 62 -4.00 24.10 8.83
N GLU A 63 -4.67 25.13 9.35
CA GLU A 63 -6.08 25.02 9.73
C GLU A 63 -6.97 24.69 8.53
N THR A 64 -6.72 25.31 7.37
CA THR A 64 -7.49 25.07 6.15
C THR A 64 -7.27 23.63 5.65
N VAL A 65 -6.05 23.09 5.76
CA VAL A 65 -5.76 21.69 5.44
C VAL A 65 -6.57 20.74 6.34
N PHE A 66 -6.53 20.92 7.67
CA PHE A 66 -7.18 20.02 8.61
C PHE A 66 -8.71 20.19 8.70
N LYS A 67 -9.23 21.41 8.51
CA LYS A 67 -10.66 21.72 8.65
C LYS A 67 -11.45 21.63 7.34
N VAL A 68 -10.79 21.83 6.19
CA VAL A 68 -11.47 21.89 4.88
C VAL A 68 -10.96 20.79 3.95
N ILE A 69 -9.68 20.79 3.61
CA ILE A 69 -9.14 19.92 2.55
C ILE A 69 -9.23 18.44 2.95
N LEU A 70 -8.72 18.06 4.13
CA LEU A 70 -8.73 16.67 4.59
C LEU A 70 -10.14 16.10 4.78
N PRO A 71 -11.09 16.80 5.44
CA PRO A 71 -12.46 16.28 5.59
C PRO A 71 -13.21 16.13 4.27
N LEU A 72 -13.02 17.05 3.30
CA LEU A 72 -13.69 16.99 2.00
C LEU A 72 -13.08 15.91 1.08
N SER A 73 -11.75 15.76 1.10
CA SER A 73 -11.05 14.73 0.32
C SER A 73 -11.06 13.33 0.94
N ARG A 74 -11.60 13.16 2.17
CA ARG A 74 -11.55 11.92 2.95
C ARG A 74 -11.96 10.66 2.18
N LYS A 75 -13.01 10.76 1.34
CA LYS A 75 -13.51 9.62 0.56
C LYS A 75 -12.47 9.15 -0.46
N GLY A 76 -11.82 10.09 -1.14
CA GLY A 76 -10.77 9.77 -2.11
C GLY A 76 -9.47 9.32 -1.44
N ILE A 77 -9.13 9.85 -0.26
CA ILE A 77 -8.00 9.34 0.54
C ILE A 77 -8.26 7.88 0.95
N ILE A 78 -9.44 7.57 1.48
CA ILE A 78 -9.83 6.19 1.82
C ILE A 78 -9.76 5.28 0.59
N ALA A 79 -10.24 5.73 -0.57
CA ALA A 79 -10.09 4.99 -1.82
C ALA A 79 -8.60 4.73 -2.15
N GLY A 80 -7.73 5.73 -1.99
CA GLY A 80 -6.28 5.57 -2.16
C GLY A 80 -5.68 4.52 -1.23
N VAL A 81 -6.09 4.50 0.04
CA VAL A 81 -5.64 3.49 1.02
C VAL A 81 -6.06 2.09 0.56
N VAL A 82 -7.30 1.89 0.14
CA VAL A 82 -7.77 0.57 -0.27
C VAL A 82 -7.09 0.10 -1.57
N LEU A 83 -6.90 0.99 -2.55
CA LEU A 83 -6.20 0.66 -3.80
C LEU A 83 -4.73 0.32 -3.55
N SER A 84 -4.04 1.10 -2.73
CA SER A 84 -2.64 0.84 -2.37
C SER A 84 -2.50 -0.44 -1.55
N PHE A 85 -3.44 -0.75 -0.66
CA PHE A 85 -3.50 -2.03 0.04
C PHE A 85 -3.69 -3.20 -0.93
N ALA A 86 -4.63 -3.11 -1.88
CA ALA A 86 -4.81 -4.12 -2.91
C ALA A 86 -3.53 -4.31 -3.75
N ARG A 87 -2.81 -3.22 -4.06
CA ARG A 87 -1.52 -3.30 -4.76
C ARG A 87 -0.43 -3.96 -3.91
N ALA A 88 -0.39 -3.69 -2.61
CA ALA A 88 0.57 -4.26 -1.67
C ALA A 88 0.35 -5.78 -1.46
N LEU A 89 -0.90 -6.24 -1.45
CA LEU A 89 -1.24 -7.68 -1.32
C LEU A 89 -0.66 -8.53 -2.46
N GLY A 90 -0.60 -7.96 -3.67
CA GLY A 90 -0.04 -8.63 -4.84
C GLY A 90 1.48 -8.50 -4.95
N GLU A 91 2.17 -7.91 -3.97
CA GLU A 91 3.60 -7.68 -4.09
C GLU A 91 4.42 -8.95 -3.91
N PHE A 92 5.31 -9.20 -4.88
CA PHE A 92 6.07 -10.42 -5.01
C PHE A 92 7.57 -10.14 -5.15
N GLY A 93 7.96 -9.35 -6.16
CA GLY A 93 9.35 -9.23 -6.58
C GLY A 93 10.24 -8.58 -5.53
N ALA A 94 9.84 -7.41 -5.02
CA ALA A 94 10.63 -6.71 -4.01
C ALA A 94 10.70 -7.51 -2.69
N THR A 95 9.61 -8.18 -2.33
CA THR A 95 9.54 -9.04 -1.15
C THR A 95 10.47 -10.25 -1.27
N LEU A 96 10.45 -10.96 -2.41
CA LEU A 96 11.34 -12.09 -2.65
C LEU A 96 12.82 -11.67 -2.56
N MET A 97 13.16 -10.51 -3.11
CA MET A 97 14.55 -10.03 -3.16
C MET A 97 15.11 -9.64 -1.78
N ILE A 98 14.28 -9.09 -0.88
CA ILE A 98 14.75 -8.49 0.37
C ILE A 98 14.38 -9.33 1.61
N ALA A 99 13.16 -9.86 1.65
CA ALA A 99 12.65 -10.69 2.74
C ALA A 99 12.87 -12.20 2.49
N GLY A 100 13.14 -12.60 1.25
CA GLY A 100 13.22 -14.00 0.86
C GLY A 100 11.87 -14.71 0.97
N ASN A 101 11.90 -16.04 0.86
CA ASN A 101 10.74 -16.90 1.07
C ASN A 101 11.05 -17.93 2.16
N ILE A 102 11.00 -17.50 3.42
CA ILE A 102 11.29 -18.35 4.58
C ILE A 102 9.95 -18.87 5.13
N PRO A 103 9.69 -20.19 5.09
CA PRO A 103 8.43 -20.75 5.56
C PRO A 103 8.11 -20.39 7.01
N GLY A 104 6.87 -19.96 7.27
CA GLY A 104 6.40 -19.55 8.58
C GLY A 104 7.01 -18.25 9.12
N ARG A 105 7.69 -17.46 8.27
CA ARG A 105 8.34 -16.19 8.68
C ARG A 105 8.16 -15.06 7.68
N THR A 106 8.44 -15.31 6.40
CA THR A 106 8.38 -14.29 5.33
C THR A 106 7.63 -14.78 4.10
N ASP A 107 7.03 -15.96 4.19
CA ASP A 107 6.14 -16.53 3.18
C ASP A 107 4.87 -15.68 3.04
N THR A 108 4.70 -15.11 1.85
CA THR A 108 3.48 -14.41 1.46
C THR A 108 2.70 -15.26 0.46
N MET A 109 1.41 -14.97 0.31
CA MET A 109 0.58 -15.70 -0.65
C MET A 109 1.14 -15.66 -2.10
N PRO A 110 1.64 -14.53 -2.63
CA PRO A 110 2.32 -14.51 -3.92
C PRO A 110 3.57 -15.39 -4.00
N LEU A 111 4.37 -15.43 -2.92
CA LEU A 111 5.56 -16.29 -2.84
C LEU A 111 5.19 -17.78 -2.82
N ALA A 112 4.17 -18.14 -2.06
CA ALA A 112 3.66 -19.51 -1.99
C ALA A 112 3.13 -19.97 -3.36
N ILE A 113 2.36 -19.12 -4.06
CA ILE A 113 1.90 -19.39 -5.43
C ILE A 113 3.09 -19.66 -6.36
N TYR A 114 4.12 -18.82 -6.31
CA TYR A 114 5.32 -18.98 -7.14
C TYR A 114 6.06 -20.30 -6.84
N THR A 115 6.22 -20.65 -5.57
CA THR A 115 6.87 -21.91 -5.16
C THR A 115 6.07 -23.14 -5.55
N LEU A 116 4.74 -23.12 -5.41
CA LEU A 116 3.87 -24.22 -5.81
C LEU A 116 3.84 -24.40 -7.33
N ALA A 117 3.80 -23.30 -8.09
CA ALA A 117 3.89 -23.35 -9.54
C ALA A 117 5.21 -23.97 -10.02
N ASN A 118 6.34 -23.57 -9.42
CA ASN A 118 7.66 -24.11 -9.79
C ASN A 118 7.87 -25.57 -9.37
N SER A 119 7.18 -26.06 -8.34
CA SER A 119 7.23 -27.46 -7.92
C SER A 119 6.28 -28.38 -8.71
N GLY A 120 5.47 -27.81 -9.62
CA GLY A 120 4.51 -28.56 -10.44
C GLY A 120 3.16 -28.80 -9.77
N GLU A 121 2.93 -28.27 -8.57
CA GLU A 121 1.65 -28.34 -7.84
C GLU A 121 0.63 -27.31 -8.36
N TRP A 122 0.30 -27.38 -9.65
CA TRP A 122 -0.57 -26.41 -10.32
C TRP A 122 -2.00 -26.35 -9.73
N SER A 123 -2.51 -27.47 -9.21
CA SER A 123 -3.86 -27.50 -8.61
C SER A 123 -3.95 -26.57 -7.40
N THR A 124 -3.02 -26.71 -6.46
CA THR A 124 -2.93 -25.87 -5.25
C THR A 124 -2.62 -24.42 -5.62
N ALA A 125 -1.67 -24.20 -6.54
CA ALA A 125 -1.32 -22.86 -7.01
C ALA A 125 -2.53 -22.12 -7.61
N ASN A 126 -3.32 -22.80 -8.46
CA ASN A 126 -4.50 -22.22 -9.08
C ASN A 126 -5.59 -21.85 -8.06
N PHE A 127 -5.79 -22.68 -7.04
CA PHE A 127 -6.72 -22.36 -5.96
C PHE A 127 -6.30 -21.10 -5.20
N MET A 128 -5.01 -20.98 -4.87
CA MET A 128 -4.48 -19.80 -4.19
C MET A 128 -4.55 -18.53 -5.05
N VAL A 129 -4.29 -18.64 -6.36
CA VAL A 129 -4.47 -17.53 -7.31
C VAL A 129 -5.92 -17.08 -7.33
N LEU A 130 -6.87 -18.01 -7.49
CA LEU A 130 -8.30 -17.69 -7.52
C LEU A 130 -8.73 -16.96 -6.23
N PHE A 131 -8.31 -17.48 -5.08
CA PHE A 131 -8.59 -16.88 -3.79
C PHE A 131 -8.02 -15.46 -3.67
N LEU A 132 -6.75 -15.26 -4.03
CA LEU A 132 -6.09 -13.95 -4.01
C LEU A 132 -6.77 -12.95 -4.97
N THR A 133 -7.15 -13.40 -6.17
CA THR A 133 -7.86 -12.58 -7.15
C THR A 133 -9.24 -12.17 -6.65
N LEU A 134 -9.99 -13.07 -6.01
CA LEU A 134 -11.31 -12.75 -5.45
C LEU A 134 -11.21 -11.73 -4.33
N ILE A 135 -10.23 -11.88 -3.42
CA ILE A 135 -9.98 -10.90 -2.34
C ILE A 135 -9.61 -9.54 -2.94
N SER A 136 -8.69 -9.51 -3.90
CA SER A 136 -8.26 -8.28 -4.55
C SER A 136 -9.44 -7.61 -5.28
N GLY A 137 -10.23 -8.39 -6.02
CA GLY A 137 -11.44 -7.94 -6.69
C GLY A 137 -12.48 -7.38 -5.72
N PHE A 138 -12.64 -7.99 -4.54
CA PHE A 138 -13.54 -7.51 -3.49
C PHE A 138 -13.10 -6.13 -2.95
N PHE A 139 -11.82 -5.92 -2.68
CA PHE A 139 -11.30 -4.61 -2.24
C PHE A 139 -11.46 -3.53 -3.33
N LEU A 140 -11.19 -3.88 -4.58
CA LEU A 140 -11.40 -2.97 -5.71
C LEU A 140 -12.89 -2.64 -5.90
N TYR A 141 -13.76 -3.63 -5.77
CA TYR A 141 -15.21 -3.45 -5.84
C TYR A 141 -15.69 -2.47 -4.77
N ILE A 142 -15.30 -2.67 -3.50
CA ILE A 142 -15.63 -1.73 -2.41
C ILE A 142 -15.17 -0.32 -2.76
N THR A 143 -13.94 -0.18 -3.24
CA THR A 143 -13.40 1.14 -3.59
C THR A 143 -14.19 1.81 -4.70
N SER A 144 -14.51 1.08 -5.77
CA SER A 144 -15.29 1.61 -6.89
C SER A 144 -16.69 2.07 -6.43
N ARG A 145 -17.32 1.36 -5.49
CA ARG A 145 -18.65 1.73 -4.97
C ARG A 145 -18.61 2.97 -4.09
N VAL A 146 -17.51 3.20 -3.39
CA VAL A 146 -17.28 4.41 -2.58
C VAL A 146 -16.90 5.60 -3.47
N GLY A 147 -16.15 5.38 -4.56
CA GLY A 147 -15.71 6.41 -5.50
C GLY A 147 -16.80 6.90 -6.46
N VAL A 148 -17.68 6.01 -6.97
CA VAL A 148 -18.74 6.36 -7.94
C VAL A 148 -19.83 7.26 -7.35
N ARG A 149 -19.94 7.38 -6.02
CA ARG A 149 -20.89 8.29 -5.36
C ARG A 149 -20.30 9.68 -5.04
N ALA A 150 -19.13 10.00 -5.56
CA ALA A 150 -18.40 11.24 -5.26
C ALA A 150 -18.09 12.10 -6.50
N VAL A 151 -18.56 11.70 -7.68
CA VAL A 151 -18.61 12.50 -8.92
C VAL A 151 -20.07 12.67 -9.29
#